data_AF-A0A2W7PKW0-F1
#
_entry.id   AF-A0A2W7PKW0-F1
#
_cell.length_a   1.000
_cell.length_b   1.000
_cell.length_c   1.000
_cell.angle_alpha   90.00
_cell.angle_beta   90.00
_cell.angle_gamma   90.00
#
_symmetry.space_group_name_H-M   'P 1'
#
loop_
_entity.id
_entity.type
_entity.pdbx_description
1 polymer ?
#
loop_
_entity_poly.entity_id
_entity_poly.type
_entity_poly.pdbx_seq_one_letter_code
_entity_poly.pdbx_strand_id
1 'polypeptide(L)' 'MTKAVRQIILSASKDIPFDKLMLSQTNVRRIEVGVSVHELAEAIARRGLLQGLERAGGVE' A
#
# COMPACT_ATOMS: atom_id res chain seq x y z
N MET A 1 -7.16 5.39 34.09
CA MET A 1 -7.43 5.87 32.72
C MET A 1 -7.37 4.68 31.77
N THR A 2 -8.51 4.11 31.39
CA THR A 2 -8.57 2.93 30.50
C THR A 2 -8.38 3.36 29.05
N LYS A 3 -7.27 2.94 28.43
CA LYS A 3 -6.97 3.19 27.02
C LYS A 3 -7.99 2.44 26.17
N ALA A 4 -8.83 3.17 25.43
CA ALA A 4 -9.79 2.59 24.51
C ALA A 4 -9.08 1.65 23.54
N VAL A 5 -9.54 0.39 23.47
CA VAL A 5 -9.06 -0.61 22.51
C VAL A 5 -9.41 -0.07 21.12
N ARG A 6 -8.41 0.38 20.38
CA ARG A 6 -8.58 0.75 18.97
C ARG A 6 -8.88 -0.53 18.21
N GLN A 7 -10.14 -0.73 17.83
CA GLN A 7 -10.55 -1.85 17.01
C GLN A 7 -9.85 -1.73 15.66
N ILE A 8 -8.92 -2.64 15.38
CA ILE A 8 -8.24 -2.69 14.09
C ILE A 8 -9.25 -3.25 13.09
N ILE A 9 -9.89 -2.38 12.33
CA ILE A 9 -10.77 -2.79 11.23
C ILE A 9 -9.87 -3.14 10.04
N LEU A 10 -9.63 -4.44 9.85
CA LEU A 10 -8.96 -4.95 8.67
C LEU A 10 -9.86 -4.71 7.46
N SER A 11 -9.36 -3.96 6.47
CA SER A 11 -10.06 -3.81 5.20
C SER A 11 -9.91 -5.12 4.43
N ALA A 12 -11.04 -5.68 3.97
CA ALA A 12 -10.99 -6.84 3.08
C ALA A 12 -10.24 -6.48 1.79
N SER A 13 -9.32 -7.33 1.36
CA SER A 13 -8.68 -7.23 0.05
C SER A 13 -9.76 -7.26 -1.03
N LYS A 14 -9.66 -6.37 -2.01
CA LYS A 14 -10.53 -6.33 -3.19
C LYS A 14 -9.67 -6.37 -4.44
N ASP A 15 -10.09 -7.13 -5.43
CA ASP A 15 -9.49 -7.07 -6.76
C ASP A 15 -9.85 -5.74 -7.41
N ILE A 16 -8.84 -5.01 -7.88
CA ILE A 16 -8.98 -3.71 -8.53
C ILE A 16 -8.32 -3.82 -9.91
N PRO A 17 -9.05 -3.55 -11.00
CA PRO A 17 -8.46 -3.46 -12.33
C PRO A 17 -7.35 -2.42 -12.39
N PHE A 18 -6.25 -2.73 -13.08
CA PHE A 18 -5.07 -1.87 -13.14
C PHE A 18 -5.36 -0.47 -13.70
N ASP A 19 -6.29 -0.36 -14.65
CA ASP A 19 -6.76 0.89 -15.26
C ASP A 19 -7.45 1.83 -14.26
N LYS A 20 -7.89 1.32 -13.11
CA LYS A 20 -8.53 2.11 -12.04
C LYS A 20 -7.55 2.52 -10.94
N LEU A 21 -6.29 2.09 -11.02
CA LEU A 21 -5.27 2.49 -10.06
C LEU A 21 -4.79 3.92 -10.38
N MET A 22 -4.87 4.79 -9.38
CA MET A 22 -4.34 6.15 -9.46
C MET A 22 -3.26 6.36 -8.41
N LEU A 23 -2.25 7.16 -8.75
CA LEU A 23 -1.19 7.52 -7.82
C LEU A 23 -1.75 8.40 -6.70
N SER A 24 -1.48 8.02 -5.45
CA SER A 24 -1.74 8.89 -4.30
C SER A 24 -0.59 9.88 -4.12
N GLN A 25 -0.89 11.18 -4.05
CA GLN A 25 0.09 12.24 -3.79
C GLN A 25 0.81 12.06 -2.45
N THR A 26 0.20 11.38 -1.48
CA THR A 26 0.80 11.05 -0.18
C THR A 26 1.94 10.04 -0.32
N ASN A 27 1.78 9.03 -1.19
CA ASN A 27 2.78 7.99 -1.41
C ASN A 27 3.97 8.50 -2.23
N VAL A 28 3.73 9.45 -3.16
CA VAL A 28 4.81 10.08 -3.96
C VAL A 28 5.83 10.79 -3.08
N ARG A 29 5.42 11.28 -1.90
CA ARG A 29 6.31 11.95 -0.93
C ARG A 29 7.06 10.97 -0.01
N ARG A 30 6.64 9.71 0.05
CA ARG A 30 7.25 8.68 0.90
C ARG A 30 8.16 7.79 0.04
N ILE A 31 9.38 8.26 -0.19
CA ILE A 31 10.43 7.48 -0.84
C ILE A 31 11.04 6.56 0.21
N GLU A 32 11.00 5.23 0.00
CA GLU A 32 11.72 4.29 0.86
C GLU A 32 13.20 4.29 0.47
N VAL A 33 14.04 4.82 1.36
CA VAL A 33 15.48 4.91 1.16
C VAL A 33 16.10 3.51 1.26
N GLY A 34 16.86 3.10 0.24
CA GLY A 34 17.56 1.82 0.22
C GLY A 34 16.87 0.71 -0.58
N VAL A 35 15.72 0.98 -1.21
CA VAL A 35 15.07 0.06 -2.14
C VAL A 35 15.12 0.65 -3.54
N SER A 36 15.74 -0.07 -4.48
CA SER A 36 15.75 0.34 -5.89
C SER A 36 14.40 0.04 -6.54
N VAL A 37 13.84 1.01 -7.27
CA VAL A 37 12.61 0.83 -8.07
C VAL A 37 12.78 -0.31 -9.07
N HIS A 38 13.98 -0.49 -9.63
CA HIS A 38 14.26 -1.54 -10.59
C HIS A 38 14.20 -2.93 -9.96
N GLU A 39 14.89 -3.12 -8.82
CA GLU A 39 14.88 -4.40 -8.10
C GLU A 39 13.47 -4.75 -7.61
N LEU A 40 12.71 -3.75 -7.17
CA LEU A 40 11.31 -3.93 -6.78
C LEU A 40 10.44 -4.34 -7.98
N ALA A 41 10.61 -3.69 -9.13
CA ALA A 41 9.87 -4.04 -10.35
C ALA A 41 10.19 -5.47 -10.81
N GLU A 42 11.46 -5.88 -10.79
CA GLU A 42 11.85 -7.26 -11.10
C GLU A 42 11.26 -8.27 -10.11
N ALA A 43 11.25 -7.95 -8.81
CA ALA A 43 10.64 -8.80 -7.79
C ALA A 43 9.14 -8.99 -8.02
N ILE A 44 8.42 -7.91 -8.37
CA ILE A 44 7.00 -7.96 -8.72
C ILE A 44 6.78 -8.76 -10.01
N ALA A 45 7.63 -8.61 -11.02
CA ALA A 45 7.53 -9.38 -12.26
C ALA A 45 7.76 -10.89 -12.03
N ARG A 46 8.69 -11.26 -11.13
CA ARG A 46 9.01 -12.66 -10.83
C ARG A 46 8.02 -13.33 -9.88
N ARG A 47 7.52 -12.61 -8.87
CA ARG A 47 6.76 -13.19 -7.75
C ARG A 47 5.34 -12.64 -7.62
N GLY A 48 4.98 -11.63 -8.39
CA GLY A 48 3.75 -10.86 -8.19
C GLY A 48 3.81 -9.96 -6.95
N LEU A 49 2.69 -9.31 -6.66
CA LEU A 49 2.54 -8.52 -5.44
C LEU A 49 2.33 -9.47 -4.24
N LEU A 50 3.34 -9.61 -3.39
CA LEU A 50 3.27 -10.41 -2.17
C LEU A 50 2.33 -9.79 -1.12
N GLN A 51 2.24 -8.46 -1.11
CA GLN A 51 1.29 -7.69 -0.31
C GLN A 51 0.43 -6.84 -1.25
N GLY A 52 -0.88 -6.84 -1.04
CA GLY A 52 -1.81 -6.01 -1.80
C GLY A 52 -1.48 -4.52 -1.67
N LEU A 53 -1.92 -3.73 -2.66
CA LEU A 53 -1.72 -2.28 -2.63
C LEU A 53 -2.55 -1.66 -1.50
N GLU A 54 -1.90 -0.86 -0.66
CA GLU A 54 -2.58 -0.12 0.39
C GLU A 54 -3.07 1.23 -0.14
N ARG A 55 -4.35 1.56 0.15
CA ARG A 55 -4.85 2.91 -0.04
C ARG A 55 -4.10 3.84 0.92
N ALA A 56 -3.59 4.97 0.42
CA ALA A 56 -3.05 5.99 1.30
C ALA A 56 -4.18 6.49 2.21
N GLY A 57 -4.08 6.21 3.52
CA GLY A 57 -5.07 6.64 4.49
C GLY A 57 -5.08 8.15 4.65
N GLY A 58 -6.05 8.82 4.01
CA GLY A 58 -6.61 10.05 4.55
C GLY A 58 -7.57 9.66 5.67
N VAL A 59 -7.25 10.06 6.90
CA VAL A 59 -8.24 10.12 7.98
C VAL A 59 -9.23 11.21 7.61
N GLU A 60 -10.44 10.79 7.21
CA GLU A 60 -11.69 11.47 7.56
C GLU A 60 -12.51 10.51 8.42
#